data_AF-A0A438ENJ4-F1
#
_entry.id   AF-A0A438ENJ4-F1
#
_cell.length_a   1.000
_cell.length_b   1.000
_cell.length_c   1.000
_cell.angle_alpha   90.00
_cell.angle_beta   90.00
_cell.angle_gamma   90.00
#
_symmetry.space_group_name_H-M   'P 1'
#
loop_
_entity.id
_entity.type
_entity.pdbx_description
1 polymer ?
#
loop_
_entity_poly.entity_id
_entity_poly.type
_entity_poly.pdbx_seq_one_letter_code
_entity_poly.pdbx_strand_id
1 'polypeptide(L)'
;MKLVDLRSLLTLCAQAVAAADRMSANRQLKQIRQHASPMGDGMQRLAHNFAKALEAHLAGPGSQMYKAISTKPSAANFLKLHHLLFAVSPFMKVINFFSNKTIAKAAEKSGKLHVIDFGILYGFAWPSLIQPLSSRPGGPPKIRITGIDLPQPDFQPAERLEETGRLIERPETYKQWQVRNERAGFRQLPLDQEHVKVAEERVKSCYHKDFMIDDEDGQWLRQGRKGRVTYAMSSWKPAY
;
A
#
# COMPACT_ATOMS: atom_id res chain seq x y z
N MET A 1 -0.12 -20.15 -32.79
CA MET A 1 0.01 -20.46 -31.35
C MET A 1 -1.28 -19.99 -30.67
N LYS A 2 -2.04 -20.87 -30.01
CA LYS A 2 -3.29 -20.47 -29.33
C LYS A 2 -2.91 -19.61 -28.13
N LEU A 3 -3.29 -18.33 -28.12
CA LEU A 3 -3.03 -17.45 -26.99
C LEU A 3 -3.86 -17.97 -25.80
N VAL A 4 -3.21 -18.33 -24.71
CA VAL A 4 -3.90 -18.79 -23.50
C VAL A 4 -4.33 -17.57 -22.70
N ASP A 5 -5.63 -17.45 -22.45
CA ASP A 5 -6.18 -16.38 -21.63
C ASP A 5 -5.97 -16.68 -20.14
N LEU A 6 -4.80 -16.30 -19.63
CA LEU A 6 -4.44 -16.41 -18.22
C LEU A 6 -5.44 -15.70 -17.28
N ARG A 7 -6.13 -14.64 -17.74
CA ARG A 7 -7.07 -13.89 -16.91
C ARG A 7 -8.33 -14.71 -16.67
N SER A 8 -8.86 -15.32 -17.74
CA SER A 8 -9.99 -16.22 -17.63
C SER A 8 -9.65 -17.45 -16.79
N LEU A 9 -8.46 -18.04 -16.97
CA LEU A 9 -8.01 -19.17 -16.15
C LEU A 9 -7.92 -18.84 -14.67
N LEU A 10 -7.36 -17.67 -14.30
CA LEU A 10 -7.30 -17.22 -12.91
C LEU A 10 -8.69 -17.02 -12.31
N THR A 11 -9.59 -16.38 -13.05
CA THR A 11 -10.98 -16.15 -12.61
C THR A 11 -11.68 -17.47 -12.34
N LEU A 12 -11.61 -18.42 -13.27
CA LEU A 12 -12.21 -19.75 -13.13
C LEU A 12 -11.58 -20.53 -11.97
N CYS A 13 -10.25 -20.44 -11.80
CA CYS A 13 -9.58 -21.09 -10.68
C CYS A 13 -10.04 -20.51 -9.34
N ALA A 14 -10.15 -19.18 -9.22
CA ALA A 14 -10.62 -18.53 -8.00
C ALA A 14 -12.07 -18.92 -7.68
N GLN A 15 -12.94 -19.00 -8.68
CA GLN A 15 -14.32 -19.48 -8.52
C GLN A 15 -14.36 -20.94 -8.05
N ALA A 16 -13.53 -21.82 -8.63
CA ALA A 16 -13.45 -23.22 -8.22
C ALA A 16 -12.94 -23.36 -6.77
N VAL A 17 -11.95 -22.56 -6.37
CA VAL A 17 -11.46 -22.49 -4.98
C VAL A 17 -12.58 -22.05 -4.03
N ALA A 18 -13.31 -20.99 -4.38
CA ALA A 18 -14.43 -20.48 -3.58
C ALA A 18 -15.59 -21.48 -3.45
N ALA A 19 -15.85 -22.27 -4.51
CA ALA A 19 -16.86 -23.33 -4.51
C ALA A 19 -16.38 -24.65 -3.87
N ALA A 20 -15.17 -24.67 -3.29
CA ALA A 20 -14.51 -25.87 -2.78
C ALA A 20 -14.35 -27.02 -3.83
N ASP A 21 -14.44 -26.71 -5.13
CA ASP A 21 -14.19 -27.64 -6.23
C ASP A 21 -12.68 -27.80 -6.45
N ARG A 22 -12.07 -28.67 -5.63
CA ARG A 22 -10.63 -28.96 -5.69
C ARG A 22 -10.20 -29.58 -7.02
N MET A 23 -11.08 -30.35 -7.68
CA MET A 23 -10.77 -31.02 -8.94
C MET A 23 -10.59 -29.99 -10.06
N SER A 24 -11.56 -29.09 -10.23
CA SER A 24 -11.43 -27.99 -11.18
C SER A 24 -10.25 -27.11 -10.82
N ALA A 25 -10.16 -26.63 -9.57
CA ALA A 25 -9.10 -25.72 -9.16
C ALA A 25 -7.70 -26.27 -9.49
N ASN A 26 -7.43 -27.54 -9.19
CA ASN A 26 -6.15 -28.19 -9.53
C ASN A 26 -5.92 -28.29 -11.05
N ARG A 27 -6.97 -28.55 -11.84
CA ARG A 27 -6.90 -28.55 -13.30
C ARG A 27 -6.56 -27.16 -13.85
N GLN A 28 -7.19 -26.10 -13.36
CA GLN A 28 -6.87 -24.74 -13.79
C GLN A 28 -5.47 -24.31 -13.34
N LEU A 29 -5.07 -24.61 -12.09
CA LEU A 29 -3.71 -24.35 -11.61
C LEU A 29 -2.66 -25.03 -12.49
N LYS A 30 -2.89 -26.28 -12.90
CA LYS A 30 -1.99 -26.98 -13.83
C LYS A 30 -1.83 -26.23 -15.15
N GLN A 31 -2.92 -25.72 -15.74
CA GLN A 31 -2.85 -24.93 -16.96
C GLN A 31 -2.14 -23.59 -16.73
N ILE A 32 -2.44 -22.90 -15.63
CA ILE A 32 -1.79 -21.63 -15.30
C ILE A 32 -0.28 -21.82 -15.18
N ARG A 33 0.19 -22.86 -14.49
CA ARG A 33 1.63 -23.17 -14.35
C ARG A 33 2.35 -23.39 -15.68
N GLN A 34 1.66 -23.92 -16.69
CA GLN A 34 2.26 -24.16 -18.02
C GLN A 34 2.50 -22.86 -18.80
N HIS A 35 1.80 -21.78 -18.46
CA HIS A 35 1.81 -20.54 -19.25
C HIS A 35 2.26 -19.30 -18.44
N ALA A 36 2.21 -19.37 -17.11
CA ALA A 36 2.69 -18.33 -16.22
C ALA A 36 4.22 -18.42 -16.04
N SER A 37 4.85 -17.26 -15.88
CA SER A 37 6.30 -17.17 -15.66
C SER A 37 6.60 -16.03 -14.70
N PRO A 38 7.49 -16.24 -13.70
CA PRO A 38 7.91 -15.16 -12.81
C PRO A 38 8.76 -14.09 -13.52
N MET A 39 9.32 -14.41 -14.69
CA MET A 39 10.17 -13.51 -15.48
C MET A 39 9.52 -13.13 -16.83
N GLY A 40 8.26 -13.50 -17.03
CA GLY A 40 7.50 -13.21 -18.25
C GLY A 40 6.93 -11.80 -18.28
N ASP A 41 5.94 -11.61 -19.15
CA ASP A 41 5.21 -10.34 -19.25
C ASP A 41 4.40 -10.00 -17.98
N GLY A 42 3.70 -8.86 -17.99
CA GLY A 42 2.88 -8.43 -16.85
C GLY A 42 1.80 -9.45 -16.45
N MET A 43 1.12 -10.08 -17.41
CA MET A 43 0.04 -11.02 -17.16
C MET A 43 0.58 -12.38 -16.69
N GLN A 44 1.71 -12.84 -17.24
CA GLN A 44 2.38 -14.07 -16.82
C GLN A 44 2.88 -13.97 -15.37
N ARG A 45 3.47 -12.84 -15.00
CA ARG A 45 3.94 -12.59 -13.62
C ARG A 45 2.77 -12.47 -12.65
N LEU A 46 1.69 -11.82 -13.05
CA LEU A 46 0.46 -11.76 -12.25
C LEU A 46 -0.09 -13.17 -12.03
N ALA A 47 -0.25 -13.95 -13.10
CA ALA A 47 -0.77 -15.31 -13.01
C ALA A 47 0.11 -16.23 -12.15
N HIS A 48 1.43 -16.11 -12.23
CA HIS A 48 2.35 -16.86 -11.39
C HIS A 48 2.13 -16.58 -9.90
N ASN A 49 2.05 -15.31 -9.51
CA ASN A 49 1.88 -14.93 -8.10
C ASN A 49 0.49 -15.30 -7.57
N PHE A 50 -0.58 -15.08 -8.36
CA PHE A 50 -1.93 -15.47 -7.96
C PHE A 50 -2.10 -16.99 -7.87
N ALA A 51 -1.49 -17.77 -8.76
CA ALA A 51 -1.51 -19.23 -8.67
C ALA A 51 -0.87 -19.72 -7.36
N LYS A 52 0.28 -19.17 -6.98
CA LYS A 52 0.93 -19.50 -5.69
C LYS A 52 0.04 -19.16 -4.48
N ALA A 53 -0.67 -18.03 -4.53
CA ALA A 53 -1.60 -17.63 -3.48
C ALA A 53 -2.80 -18.59 -3.38
N LEU A 54 -3.40 -18.95 -4.52
CA LEU A 54 -4.52 -19.90 -4.59
C LEU A 54 -4.10 -21.31 -4.12
N GLU A 55 -2.89 -21.74 -4.47
CA GLU A 55 -2.30 -22.99 -3.98
C GLU A 55 -2.10 -23.00 -2.47
N ALA A 56 -1.52 -21.92 -1.92
CA ALA A 56 -1.33 -21.78 -0.49
C ALA A 56 -2.67 -21.75 0.26
N HIS A 57 -3.69 -21.10 -0.31
CA HIS A 57 -5.05 -21.11 0.23
C HIS A 57 -5.64 -22.53 0.23
N LEU A 58 -5.52 -23.28 -0.87
CA LEU A 58 -5.99 -24.68 -0.97
C LEU A 58 -5.25 -25.66 -0.06
N ALA A 59 -3.98 -25.37 0.27
CA ALA A 59 -3.16 -26.14 1.20
C ALA A 59 -3.44 -25.80 2.68
N GLY A 60 -4.04 -24.65 2.94
CA GLY A 60 -4.48 -24.19 4.25
C GLY A 60 -3.39 -23.48 5.07
N PRO A 61 -3.78 -22.80 6.18
CA PRO A 61 -2.90 -21.93 6.97
C PRO A 61 -1.69 -22.62 7.61
N GLY A 62 -1.80 -23.93 7.89
CA GLY A 62 -0.71 -24.72 8.48
C GLY A 62 0.39 -25.12 7.49
N SER A 63 0.16 -24.96 6.19
CA SER A 63 1.10 -25.39 5.16
C SER A 63 2.38 -24.54 5.17
N GLN A 64 3.52 -25.16 4.83
CA GLN A 64 4.80 -24.45 4.70
C GLN A 64 4.72 -23.33 3.65
N MET A 65 3.94 -23.54 2.59
CA MET A 65 3.69 -22.53 1.55
C MET A 65 2.95 -21.32 2.09
N TYR A 66 1.88 -21.53 2.86
CA TYR A 66 1.13 -20.43 3.48
C TYR A 66 2.02 -19.64 4.44
N LYS A 67 2.74 -20.33 5.35
CA LYS A 67 3.69 -19.70 6.28
C LYS A 67 4.74 -18.86 5.56
N ALA A 68 5.32 -19.37 4.47
CA ALA A 68 6.33 -18.64 3.70
C ALA A 68 5.78 -17.35 3.08
N ILE A 69 4.50 -17.33 2.68
CA ILE A 69 3.85 -16.15 2.06
C ILE A 69 3.35 -15.17 3.13
N SER A 70 2.94 -15.65 4.30
CA SER A 70 2.45 -14.81 5.40
C SER A 70 3.57 -14.20 6.25
N THR A 71 4.79 -14.73 6.15
CA THR A 71 5.93 -14.26 6.96
C THR A 71 6.34 -12.84 6.58
N LYS A 72 6.49 -11.98 7.58
CA LYS A 72 7.03 -10.62 7.41
C LYS A 72 8.45 -10.70 6.81
N PRO A 73 8.75 -10.00 5.70
CA PRO A 73 10.11 -9.95 5.16
C PRO A 73 11.10 -9.40 6.17
N SER A 74 12.34 -9.87 6.19
CA SER A 74 13.39 -9.31 7.07
C SER A 74 13.62 -7.82 6.81
N ALA A 75 14.16 -7.11 7.80
CA ALA A 75 14.47 -5.67 7.68
C ALA A 75 15.38 -5.37 6.48
N ALA A 76 16.38 -6.22 6.22
CA ALA A 76 17.29 -6.07 5.09
C ALA A 76 16.58 -6.24 3.74
N ASN A 77 15.68 -7.23 3.62
CA ASN A 77 14.90 -7.44 2.40
C ASN A 77 13.88 -6.31 2.19
N PHE A 78 13.23 -5.87 3.26
CA PHE A 78 12.30 -4.75 3.20
C PHE A 78 13.00 -3.44 2.82
N LEU A 79 14.22 -3.19 3.31
CA LEU A 79 15.01 -2.02 2.94
C LEU A 79 15.36 -2.03 1.43
N LYS A 80 15.78 -3.18 0.90
CA LYS A 80 16.02 -3.34 -0.55
C LYS A 80 14.75 -3.08 -1.36
N LEU A 81 13.62 -3.63 -0.93
CA LEU A 81 12.31 -3.39 -1.57
C LEU A 81 11.93 -1.91 -1.52
N HIS A 82 12.13 -1.26 -0.37
CA HIS A 82 11.85 0.16 -0.19
C HIS A 82 12.67 1.03 -1.15
N HIS A 83 13.98 0.79 -1.27
CA HIS A 83 14.83 1.48 -2.25
C HIS A 83 14.37 1.25 -3.69
N LEU A 84 14.06 0.00 -4.06
CA LEU A 84 13.59 -0.32 -5.39
C LEU A 84 12.26 0.38 -5.72
N LEU A 85 11.28 0.31 -4.80
CA LEU A 85 9.97 0.95 -4.98
C LEU A 85 10.10 2.45 -5.22
N PHE A 86 11.00 3.13 -4.50
CA PHE A 86 11.23 4.57 -4.65
C PHE A 86 11.88 4.93 -5.99
N ALA A 87 12.68 4.02 -6.55
CA ALA A 87 13.32 4.20 -7.84
C ALA A 87 12.35 3.95 -9.01
N VAL A 88 11.43 2.99 -8.89
CA VAL A 88 10.56 2.56 -10.01
C VAL A 88 9.14 3.14 -9.97
N SER A 89 8.71 3.69 -8.83
CA SER A 89 7.37 4.25 -8.64
C SER A 89 7.38 5.47 -7.72
N PRO A 90 6.54 6.49 -7.99
CA PRO A 90 6.48 7.67 -7.15
C PRO A 90 5.64 7.47 -5.88
N PHE A 91 4.81 6.43 -5.81
CA PHE A 91 3.71 6.32 -4.85
C PHE A 91 4.14 6.52 -3.39
N MET A 92 5.10 5.71 -2.94
CA MET A 92 5.60 5.78 -1.57
C MET A 92 6.40 7.04 -1.29
N LYS A 93 7.12 7.56 -2.30
CA LYS A 93 7.93 8.76 -2.15
C LYS A 93 7.07 10.00 -1.93
N VAL A 94 5.95 10.09 -2.64
CA VAL A 94 4.97 11.17 -2.53
C VAL A 94 4.21 11.07 -1.21
N ILE A 95 3.77 9.87 -0.81
CA ILE A 95 3.13 9.64 0.50
C ILE A 95 4.05 10.12 1.62
N ASN A 96 5.32 9.72 1.60
CA ASN A 96 6.27 10.12 2.63
C ASN A 96 6.56 11.62 2.59
N PHE A 97 6.73 12.21 1.40
CA PHE A 97 6.97 13.64 1.26
C PHE A 97 5.86 14.48 1.90
N PHE A 98 4.62 14.22 1.53
CA PHE A 98 3.48 14.98 2.06
C PHE A 98 3.20 14.69 3.53
N SER A 99 3.28 13.43 3.96
CA SER A 99 3.08 13.08 5.37
C SER A 99 4.09 13.82 6.24
N ASN A 100 5.38 13.80 5.84
CA ASN A 100 6.43 14.47 6.59
C ASN A 100 6.25 15.99 6.61
N LYS A 101 5.90 16.60 5.46
CA LYS A 101 5.64 18.04 5.38
C LYS A 101 4.44 18.46 6.23
N THR A 102 3.37 17.68 6.21
CA THR A 102 2.16 17.94 6.99
C THR A 102 2.44 17.83 8.48
N ILE A 103 3.11 16.75 8.91
CA ILE A 103 3.47 16.56 10.32
C ILE A 103 4.43 17.66 10.79
N ALA A 104 5.44 18.01 9.99
CA ALA A 104 6.38 19.08 10.34
C ALA A 104 5.69 20.43 10.49
N LYS A 105 4.76 20.76 9.59
CA LYS A 105 3.94 22.00 9.67
C LYS A 105 3.05 22.00 10.91
N ALA A 106 2.41 20.88 11.22
CA ALA A 106 1.58 20.75 12.43
C ALA A 106 2.41 20.86 13.73
N ALA A 107 3.69 20.46 13.68
CA ALA A 107 4.59 20.48 14.83
C ALA A 107 5.48 21.74 14.91
N GLU A 108 5.35 22.68 13.97
CA GLU A 108 6.29 23.81 13.76
C GLU A 108 6.62 24.57 15.04
N LYS A 109 5.59 24.90 15.82
CA LYS A 109 5.70 25.70 17.06
C LYS A 109 5.70 24.86 18.35
N SER A 110 5.69 23.53 18.24
CA SER A 110 5.64 22.64 19.41
C SER A 110 7.02 22.20 19.86
N GLY A 111 7.30 22.25 21.16
CA GLY A 111 8.50 21.65 21.76
C GLY A 111 8.44 20.12 21.88
N LYS A 112 7.28 19.51 21.67
CA LYS A 112 7.06 18.05 21.77
C LYS A 112 6.21 17.53 20.61
N LEU A 113 6.60 16.40 20.04
CA LEU A 113 5.85 15.72 18.98
C LEU A 113 5.68 14.25 19.35
N HIS A 114 4.44 13.76 19.33
CA HIS A 114 4.14 12.33 19.42
C HIS A 114 3.45 11.88 18.15
N VAL A 115 4.08 10.94 17.44
CA VAL A 115 3.53 10.30 16.25
C VAL A 115 3.03 8.89 16.62
N ILE A 116 1.82 8.55 16.19
CA ILE A 116 1.26 7.20 16.29
C ILE A 116 1.13 6.67 14.86
N ASP A 117 1.83 5.59 14.55
CA ASP A 117 1.94 5.01 13.21
C ASP A 117 1.29 3.63 13.16
N PHE A 118 0.17 3.52 12.45
CA PHE A 118 -0.50 2.25 12.20
C PHE A 118 0.06 1.62 10.92
N GLY A 119 0.70 0.45 11.05
CA GLY A 119 1.41 -0.22 9.96
C GLY A 119 2.88 0.16 9.87
N ILE A 120 3.52 0.53 10.99
CA ILE A 120 4.90 1.03 11.02
C ILE A 120 5.94 0.11 10.33
N LEU A 121 5.70 -1.21 10.34
CA LEU A 121 6.61 -2.24 9.85
C LEU A 121 8.03 -2.12 10.44
N TYR A 122 8.94 -1.45 9.75
CA TYR A 122 10.34 -1.21 10.17
C TYR A 122 10.65 0.27 10.41
N GLY A 123 9.68 1.17 10.21
CA GLY A 123 9.83 2.60 10.50
C GLY A 123 10.78 3.37 9.56
N PHE A 124 11.13 2.83 8.39
CA PHE A 124 12.08 3.45 7.46
C PHE A 124 11.61 4.79 6.86
N ALA A 125 10.34 5.16 7.00
CA ALA A 125 9.85 6.49 6.61
C ALA A 125 10.25 7.60 7.60
N TRP A 126 10.41 7.28 8.88
CA TRP A 126 10.60 8.26 9.96
C TRP A 126 11.93 9.03 9.94
N PRO A 127 13.07 8.46 9.51
CA PRO A 127 14.30 9.23 9.33
C PRO A 127 14.11 10.48 8.44
N SER A 128 13.27 10.40 7.41
CA SER A 128 12.98 11.54 6.51
C SER A 128 12.13 12.64 7.15
N LEU A 129 11.53 12.40 8.32
CA LEU A 129 10.88 13.43 9.15
C LEU A 129 11.83 13.95 10.22
N ILE A 130 12.58 13.05 10.87
CA ILE A 130 13.46 13.39 12.00
C ILE A 130 14.58 14.35 11.55
N GLN A 131 15.19 14.10 10.39
CA GLN A 131 16.28 14.93 9.87
C GLN A 131 15.90 16.41 9.69
N PRO A 132 14.80 16.79 9.00
CA PRO A 132 14.42 18.18 8.91
C PRO A 132 13.96 18.77 10.26
N LEU A 133 13.33 17.97 11.15
CA LEU A 133 12.96 18.45 12.48
C LEU A 133 14.18 18.73 13.37
N SER A 134 15.31 18.03 13.18
CA SER A 134 16.52 18.27 13.98
C SER A 134 17.17 19.62 13.68
N SER A 135 16.97 20.14 12.47
CA SER A 135 17.59 21.37 11.99
C SER A 135 16.62 22.55 11.93
N ARG A 136 15.43 22.45 12.54
CA ARG A 136 14.43 23.52 12.47
C ARG A 136 14.86 24.76 13.28
N PRO A 137 14.45 25.97 12.87
CA PRO A 137 14.59 27.16 13.69
C PRO A 137 13.95 26.98 15.07
N GLY A 138 14.64 27.40 16.13
CA GLY A 138 14.21 27.18 17.52
C GLY A 138 14.62 25.82 18.11
N GLY A 139 15.34 24.98 17.34
CA GLY A 139 15.92 23.72 17.81
C GLY A 139 14.96 22.52 17.75
N PRO A 140 15.50 21.29 17.90
CA PRO A 140 14.73 20.06 17.75
C PRO A 140 13.59 19.91 18.78
N PRO A 141 12.42 19.36 18.40
CA PRO A 141 11.42 18.95 19.38
C PRO A 141 11.84 17.67 20.10
N LYS A 142 11.28 17.41 21.29
CA LYS A 142 11.27 16.05 21.85
C LYS A 142 10.30 15.19 21.04
N ILE A 143 10.83 14.19 20.33
CA ILE A 143 10.03 13.29 19.49
C ILE A 143 9.78 11.97 20.20
N ARG A 144 8.54 11.48 20.14
CA ARG A 144 8.15 10.11 20.47
C ARG A 144 7.42 9.50 19.28
N ILE A 145 7.75 8.27 18.92
CA ILE A 145 7.07 7.53 17.86
C ILE A 145 6.55 6.22 18.47
N THR A 146 5.25 6.01 18.38
CA THR A 146 4.60 4.76 18.77
C THR A 146 4.16 4.05 17.48
N GLY A 147 4.82 2.94 17.18
CA GLY A 147 4.48 2.12 16.03
C GLY A 147 3.58 0.96 16.42
N ILE A 148 2.47 0.81 15.71
CA ILE A 148 1.53 -0.31 15.81
C ILE A 148 1.74 -1.14 14.56
N ASP A 149 2.34 -2.32 14.69
CA ASP A 149 2.63 -3.20 13.56
C ASP A 149 1.38 -4.03 13.19
N LEU A 150 1.40 -4.63 11.99
CA LEU A 150 0.35 -5.58 11.61
C LEU A 150 0.41 -6.82 12.53
N PRO A 151 -0.75 -7.45 12.82
CA PRO A 151 -0.78 -8.68 13.61
C PRO A 151 0.16 -9.73 13.04
N GLN A 152 0.92 -10.40 13.92
CA GLN A 152 1.82 -11.48 13.53
C GLN A 152 1.01 -12.69 13.03
N PRO A 153 1.48 -13.42 12.00
CA PRO A 153 0.76 -14.57 11.44
C PRO A 153 0.43 -15.67 12.46
N ASP A 154 1.21 -15.79 13.55
CA ASP A 154 0.98 -16.78 14.60
C ASP A 154 -0.18 -16.40 15.53
N PHE A 155 -0.73 -15.18 15.39
CA PHE A 155 -1.90 -14.69 16.10
C PHE A 155 -3.03 -14.43 15.08
N GLN A 156 -4.05 -15.29 15.08
CA GLN A 156 -5.26 -15.16 14.26
C GLN A 156 -5.02 -14.96 12.73
N PRO A 157 -4.26 -15.87 12.06
CA PRO A 157 -3.96 -15.73 10.62
C PRO A 157 -5.19 -15.75 9.71
N ALA A 158 -6.30 -16.36 10.15
CA ALA A 158 -7.58 -16.34 9.44
C ALA A 158 -8.25 -14.97 9.48
N GLU A 159 -8.26 -14.30 10.65
CA GLU A 159 -8.87 -12.97 10.80
C GLU A 159 -8.18 -11.92 9.93
N ARG A 160 -6.84 -11.95 9.86
CA ARG A 160 -6.09 -11.06 8.95
C ARG A 160 -6.44 -11.28 7.48
N LEU A 161 -6.60 -12.54 7.07
CA LEU A 161 -6.97 -12.88 5.70
C LEU A 161 -8.41 -12.47 5.40
N GLU A 162 -9.32 -12.68 6.35
CA GLU A 162 -10.72 -12.25 6.24
C GLU A 162 -10.85 -10.71 6.23
N GLU A 163 -10.11 -10.00 7.07
CA GLU A 163 -10.10 -8.54 7.10
C GLU A 163 -9.49 -7.95 5.83
N THR A 164 -8.36 -8.50 5.38
CA THR A 164 -7.78 -8.16 4.07
C THR A 164 -8.78 -8.46 2.94
N GLY A 165 -9.48 -9.60 3.02
CA GLY A 165 -10.55 -9.97 2.10
C GLY A 165 -11.68 -8.95 2.09
N ARG A 166 -12.19 -8.54 3.24
CA ARG A 166 -13.23 -7.50 3.38
C ARG A 166 -12.79 -6.15 2.81
N LEU A 167 -11.53 -5.75 3.04
CA LEU A 167 -10.95 -4.52 2.49
C LEU A 167 -10.80 -4.57 0.97
N ILE A 168 -10.53 -5.75 0.40
CA ILE A 168 -10.42 -5.97 -1.05
C ILE A 168 -11.80 -6.13 -1.71
N GLU A 169 -12.77 -6.74 -1.03
CA GLU A 169 -14.16 -6.91 -1.51
C GLU A 169 -14.94 -5.59 -1.48
N ARG A 170 -14.61 -4.70 -0.54
CA ARG A 170 -15.21 -3.37 -0.42
C ARG A 170 -14.10 -2.33 -0.36
N PRO A 171 -13.37 -2.09 -1.47
CA PRO A 171 -12.41 -1.01 -1.52
C PRO A 171 -13.20 0.28 -1.40
N GLU A 172 -13.19 0.87 -0.20
CA GLU A 172 -13.88 2.13 0.01
C GLU A 172 -13.13 3.23 -0.74
N THR A 173 -13.88 3.93 -1.57
CA THR A 173 -13.37 5.12 -2.24
C THR A 173 -12.96 6.17 -1.21
N TYR A 174 -12.02 7.03 -1.57
CA TYR A 174 -11.64 8.17 -0.73
C TYR A 174 -12.86 9.05 -0.34
N LYS A 175 -13.89 9.09 -1.19
CA LYS A 175 -15.17 9.77 -0.89
C LYS A 175 -15.94 9.13 0.27
N GLN A 176 -15.93 7.80 0.38
CA GLN A 176 -16.52 7.11 1.53
C GLN A 176 -15.72 7.38 2.81
N TRP A 177 -14.39 7.41 2.71
CA TRP A 177 -13.52 7.79 3.83
C TRP A 177 -13.75 9.23 4.30
N GLN A 178 -14.01 10.16 3.37
CA GLN A 178 -14.38 11.53 3.70
C GLN A 178 -15.63 11.59 4.59
N VAL A 179 -16.71 10.92 4.17
CA VAL A 179 -17.96 10.86 4.95
C VAL A 179 -17.73 10.24 6.34
N ARG A 180 -16.91 9.19 6.43
CA ARG A 180 -16.57 8.54 7.72
C ARG A 180 -15.83 9.49 8.66
N ASN A 181 -14.83 10.19 8.16
CA ASN A 181 -14.03 11.11 8.97
C ASN A 181 -14.85 12.32 9.43
N GLU A 182 -15.69 12.88 8.56
CA GLU A 182 -16.60 13.98 8.91
C GLU A 182 -17.59 13.56 10.01
N ARG A 183 -18.19 12.37 9.88
CA ARG A 183 -19.09 11.80 10.91
C ARG A 183 -18.38 11.53 12.23
N ALA A 184 -17.10 11.21 12.19
CA ALA A 184 -16.26 11.03 13.38
C ALA A 184 -15.78 12.36 14.00
N GLY A 185 -16.25 13.51 13.50
CA GLY A 185 -15.92 14.81 14.08
C GLY A 185 -14.61 15.42 13.57
N PHE A 186 -14.09 14.96 12.43
CA PHE A 186 -12.90 15.54 11.82
C PHE A 186 -13.24 16.50 10.69
N ARG A 187 -12.43 17.56 10.58
CA ARG A 187 -12.43 18.48 9.44
C ARG A 187 -11.19 18.23 8.57
N GLN A 188 -11.42 18.08 7.27
CA GLN A 188 -10.35 17.95 6.29
C GLN A 188 -9.53 19.24 6.19
N LEU A 189 -8.21 19.10 6.06
CA LEU A 189 -7.29 20.19 5.83
C LEU A 189 -7.01 20.30 4.32
N PRO A 190 -6.90 21.53 3.78
CA PRO A 190 -6.47 21.72 2.41
C PRO A 190 -5.02 21.26 2.23
N LEU A 191 -4.70 20.79 1.03
CA LEU A 191 -3.34 20.49 0.64
C LEU A 191 -2.52 21.78 0.51
N ASP A 192 -1.23 21.67 0.77
CA ASP A 192 -0.29 22.73 0.50
C ASP A 192 0.06 22.72 -0.99
N GLN A 193 -0.45 23.71 -1.72
CA GLN A 193 -0.38 23.78 -3.18
C GLN A 193 1.06 23.87 -3.70
N GLU A 194 1.98 24.42 -2.90
CA GLU A 194 3.40 24.43 -3.26
C GLU A 194 3.99 23.02 -3.20
N HIS A 195 3.63 22.25 -2.17
CA HIS A 195 4.05 20.84 -2.08
C HIS A 195 3.44 19.98 -3.21
N VAL A 196 2.20 20.27 -3.66
CA VAL A 196 1.59 19.62 -4.83
C VAL A 196 2.41 19.86 -6.09
N LYS A 197 2.72 21.11 -6.40
CA LYS A 197 3.55 21.47 -7.57
C LYS A 197 4.90 20.78 -7.56
N VAL A 198 5.61 20.84 -6.42
CA VAL A 198 6.92 20.18 -6.27
C VAL A 198 6.83 18.67 -6.48
N ALA A 199 5.77 18.03 -5.96
CA ALA A 199 5.58 16.59 -6.14
C ALA A 199 5.27 16.24 -7.60
N GLU A 200 4.40 17.01 -8.25
CA GLU A 200 4.08 16.83 -9.67
C GLU A 200 5.29 16.98 -10.58
N GLU A 201 6.09 18.04 -10.40
CA GLU A 201 7.31 18.28 -11.17
C GLU A 201 8.33 17.15 -10.99
N ARG A 202 8.48 16.65 -9.76
CA ARG A 202 9.35 15.50 -9.46
C ARG A 202 8.83 14.23 -10.11
N VAL A 203 7.52 14.00 -10.13
CA VAL A 203 6.95 12.83 -10.80
C VAL A 203 7.16 12.90 -12.31
N LYS A 204 6.90 14.06 -12.92
CA LYS A 204 7.07 14.28 -14.36
C LYS A 204 8.53 14.15 -14.81
N SER A 205 9.49 14.57 -13.98
CA SER A 205 10.92 14.55 -14.32
C SER A 205 11.65 13.23 -14.01
N CYS A 206 11.24 12.51 -12.96
CA CYS A 206 11.97 11.32 -12.49
C CYS A 206 11.31 9.99 -12.84
N TYR A 207 10.05 9.97 -13.28
CA TYR A 207 9.28 8.75 -13.49
C TYR A 207 8.66 8.70 -14.88
N HIS A 208 8.25 7.50 -15.29
CA HIS A 208 7.58 7.30 -16.57
C HIS A 208 6.31 8.17 -16.67
N LYS A 209 6.05 8.77 -17.83
CA LYS A 209 4.88 9.62 -18.16
C LYS A 209 3.49 9.01 -17.89
N ASP A 210 3.45 7.73 -17.57
CA ASP A 210 2.20 7.03 -17.27
C ASP A 210 1.77 7.28 -15.82
N PHE A 211 2.71 7.68 -14.95
CA PHE A 211 2.39 8.05 -13.58
C PHE A 211 1.76 9.44 -13.56
N MET A 212 0.75 9.58 -12.71
CA MET A 212 0.03 10.84 -12.54
C MET A 212 -0.13 11.15 -11.05
N ILE A 213 -0.13 12.44 -10.75
CA ILE A 213 -0.54 13.03 -9.49
C ILE A 213 -1.48 14.17 -9.85
N ASP A 214 -2.52 14.33 -9.05
CA ASP A 214 -3.43 15.47 -9.12
C ASP A 214 -4.02 15.75 -7.73
N ASP A 215 -4.56 16.95 -7.54
CA ASP A 215 -5.27 17.36 -6.35
C ASP A 215 -6.77 17.56 -6.62
N GLU A 216 -7.59 16.58 -6.24
CA GLU A 216 -9.04 16.73 -6.35
C GLU A 216 -9.55 17.69 -5.28
N ASP A 217 -10.23 18.74 -5.74
CA ASP A 217 -10.81 19.82 -4.92
C ASP A 217 -9.81 20.48 -3.95
N GLY A 218 -8.51 20.36 -4.22
CA GLY A 218 -7.43 20.88 -3.36
C GLY A 218 -7.31 20.20 -1.99
N GLN A 219 -8.03 19.09 -1.74
CA GLN A 219 -8.09 18.42 -0.44
C GLN A 219 -7.63 16.96 -0.48
N TRP A 220 -7.65 16.34 -1.66
CA TRP A 220 -7.24 14.96 -1.87
C TRP A 220 -6.09 14.88 -2.86
N LEU A 221 -4.95 14.37 -2.41
CA LEU A 221 -3.84 14.09 -3.30
C LEU A 221 -4.03 12.69 -3.87
N ARG A 222 -4.33 12.61 -5.17
CA ARG A 222 -4.51 11.35 -5.87
C ARG A 222 -3.25 11.00 -6.61
N GLN A 223 -2.91 9.72 -6.60
CA GLN A 223 -1.80 9.17 -7.36
C GLN A 223 -2.28 7.99 -8.17
N GLY A 224 -1.81 7.89 -9.41
CA GLY A 224 -2.28 6.87 -10.32
C GLY A 224 -1.30 6.50 -11.41
N ARG A 225 -1.72 5.57 -12.26
CA ARG A 225 -1.00 5.18 -13.46
C ARG A 225 -1.98 4.90 -14.61
N LYS A 226 -1.70 5.43 -15.81
CA LYS A 226 -2.53 5.26 -17.02
C LYS A 226 -4.01 5.64 -16.79
N GLY A 227 -4.25 6.77 -16.13
CA GLY A 227 -5.61 7.26 -15.84
C GLY A 227 -6.34 6.54 -14.71
N ARG A 228 -5.73 5.54 -14.05
CA ARG A 228 -6.32 4.85 -12.90
C ARG A 228 -5.70 5.36 -11.61
N VAL A 229 -6.54 5.86 -10.71
CA VAL A 229 -6.14 6.22 -9.35
C VAL A 229 -5.85 4.94 -8.55
N THR A 230 -4.71 4.91 -7.89
CA THR A 230 -4.25 3.79 -7.04
C THR A 230 -4.18 4.18 -5.58
N TYR A 231 -3.78 5.43 -5.28
CA TYR A 231 -3.69 5.96 -3.93
C TYR A 231 -4.40 7.31 -3.86
N ALA A 232 -5.02 7.58 -2.71
CA ALA A 232 -5.56 8.88 -2.36
C ALA A 232 -5.13 9.21 -0.93
N MET A 233 -4.74 10.44 -0.68
CA MET A 233 -4.21 10.87 0.62
C MET A 233 -4.83 12.21 1.00
N SER A 234 -5.13 12.36 2.28
CA SER A 234 -5.74 13.53 2.88
C SER A 234 -5.20 13.76 4.29
N SER A 235 -5.45 14.94 4.84
CA SER A 235 -5.06 15.30 6.20
C SER A 235 -6.26 15.87 6.94
N TRP A 236 -6.35 15.59 8.23
CA TRP A 236 -7.55 15.86 9.03
C TRP A 236 -7.15 16.41 10.39
N LYS A 237 -8.03 17.21 10.99
CA LYS A 237 -7.93 17.61 12.39
C LYS A 237 -9.27 17.50 13.09
N PRO A 238 -9.31 17.31 14.42
CA PRO A 238 -10.56 17.42 15.17
C PRO A 238 -11.27 18.75 14.87
N ALA A 239 -12.59 18.70 14.72
CA ALA A 239 -13.41 19.89 14.47
C ALA A 239 -13.71 20.69 15.75
N TYR A 240 -13.56 20.07 16.92
CA TYR A 240 -13.82 20.60 18.25
C TYR A 240 -12.58 20.48 19.16
#